data_AF-A0A4V4H9W0-F1
#
_entry.id   AF-A0A4V4H9W0-F1
#
_cell.length_a   1.000
_cell.length_b   1.000
_cell.length_c   1.000
_cell.angle_alpha   90.00
_cell.angle_beta   90.00
_cell.angle_gamma   90.00
#
_symmetry.space_group_name_H-M   'P 1'
#
loop_
_entity.id
_entity.type
_entity.pdbx_description
1 polymer ?
#
loop_
_entity_poly.entity_id
_entity_poly.type
_entity_poly.pdbx_seq_one_letter_code
_entity_poly.pdbx_strand_id
1 'polypeptide(L)' 'MNWVSRKVHLYNVTMGLYMLDWWERCLFNILILTLLWFICYNGSRFATDLYDDHLKSKLVFSSSFPTGGNTRM' A
#
# COMPACT_ATOMS: atom_id res chain seq x y z
N MET A 1 -10.76 27.75 14.11
CA MET A 1 -10.71 26.80 12.98
C MET A 1 -12.01 26.90 12.19
N ASN A 2 -11.95 27.49 11.00
CA ASN A 2 -13.16 27.88 10.27
C ASN A 2 -13.64 26.70 9.40
N TRP A 3 -14.68 26.00 9.85
CA TRP A 3 -15.27 24.84 9.15
C TRP A 3 -15.72 25.18 7.72
N VAL A 4 -16.09 26.45 7.50
CA VAL A 4 -16.44 27.00 6.18
C VAL A 4 -15.26 26.97 5.21
N SER A 5 -14.04 27.30 5.65
CA SER A 5 -12.85 27.26 4.80
C SER A 5 -12.53 25.84 4.33
N ARG A 6 -12.73 24.85 5.22
CA ARG A 6 -12.54 23.43 4.90
C ARG A 6 -13.58 22.95 3.88
N LYS A 7 -14.84 23.38 4.03
CA LYS A 7 -15.92 23.10 3.08
C LYS A 7 -15.65 23.72 1.70
N VAL A 8 -15.21 24.99 1.65
CA VAL A 8 -14.86 25.67 0.39
C VAL A 8 -13.72 24.97 -0.34
N HIS A 9 -12.69 24.54 0.38
CA HIS A 9 -11.57 23.84 -0.26
C HIS A 9 -11.98 22.49 -0.86
N LEU A 10 -12.78 21.69 -0.15
CA LEU A 10 -13.35 20.45 -0.71
C LEU A 10 -14.24 20.76 -1.91
N TYR A 11 -15.12 21.76 -1.84
CA TYR A 11 -15.96 22.15 -2.97
C TYR A 11 -15.12 22.59 -4.17
N ASN A 12 -14.05 23.36 -3.97
CA ASN A 12 -13.21 23.83 -5.07
C ASN A 12 -12.41 22.69 -5.72
N VAL A 13 -11.98 21.69 -4.94
CA VAL A 13 -11.32 20.48 -5.46
C VAL A 13 -12.30 19.57 -6.18
N THR A 14 -13.47 19.30 -5.59
CA THR A 14 -14.47 18.39 -6.17
C THR A 14 -15.15 19.03 -7.38
N MET A 15 -15.56 20.29 -7.30
CA MET A 15 -16.13 21.02 -8.43
C MET A 15 -15.07 21.34 -9.49
N GLY A 16 -13.82 21.62 -9.11
CA GLY A 16 -12.71 21.85 -10.05
C GLY A 16 -12.38 20.61 -10.88
N LEU A 17 -12.34 19.42 -10.27
CA LEU A 17 -12.27 18.15 -11.02
C LEU A 17 -13.51 17.94 -11.91
N TYR A 18 -14.66 18.46 -11.49
CA TYR A 18 -15.89 18.46 -12.26
C TYR A 18 -15.93 19.55 -13.35
N MET A 19 -14.96 20.47 -13.40
CA MET A 19 -14.86 21.47 -14.46
C MET A 19 -13.88 21.07 -15.57
N LEU A 20 -13.06 20.04 -15.35
CA LEU A 20 -12.21 19.44 -16.38
C LEU A 20 -13.09 18.95 -17.55
N ASP A 21 -12.57 19.14 -18.78
CA ASP A 21 -13.24 18.70 -19.99
C ASP A 21 -13.51 17.20 -19.94
N TRP A 22 -14.53 16.70 -20.66
CA TRP A 22 -14.95 15.30 -20.55
C TRP A 22 -13.77 14.33 -20.78
N TRP A 23 -12.87 14.70 -21.69
CA TRP A 23 -11.65 13.96 -21.97
C TRP A 23 -10.62 14.03 -20.84
N GLU A 24 -10.44 15.19 -20.21
CA GLU A 24 -9.47 15.37 -19.13
C GLU A 24 -9.86 14.59 -17.86
N ARG A 25 -11.16 14.44 -17.58
CA ARG A 25 -11.62 13.54 -16.50
C ARG A 25 -11.22 12.09 -16.73
N CYS A 26 -11.35 11.60 -17.96
CA CYS A 26 -10.90 10.25 -18.31
C CYS A 26 -9.40 10.10 -18.08
N LEU A 27 -8.60 11.07 -18.52
CA LEU A 27 -7.16 11.07 -18.28
C LEU A 27 -6.83 11.06 -16.78
N PHE A 28 -7.44 11.93 -16.00
CA PHE A 28 -7.13 12.06 -14.57
C PHE A 28 -7.51 10.79 -13.79
N ASN A 29 -8.63 10.16 -14.14
CA ASN A 29 -9.09 8.93 -13.51
C ASN A 29 -8.16 7.74 -13.85
N ILE A 30 -7.73 7.62 -15.11
CA ILE A 30 -6.74 6.62 -15.53
C ILE A 30 -5.40 6.87 -14.84
N LEU A 31 -5.00 8.12 -14.68
CA LEU A 31 -3.73 8.51 -14.04
C LEU A 31 -3.74 8.17 -12.55
N ILE A 32 -4.84 8.45 -11.84
CA ILE A 32 -5.00 8.00 -10.44
C ILE A 32 -4.99 6.48 -10.35
N LEU A 33 -5.68 5.77 -11.25
CA LEU A 33 -5.73 4.31 -11.24
C LEU A 33 -4.35 3.69 -11.50
N THR A 34 -3.60 4.20 -12.48
CA THR A 34 -2.24 3.74 -12.77
C THR A 34 -1.27 4.11 -11.65
N LEU A 35 -1.42 5.28 -11.03
CA LEU A 35 -0.56 5.71 -9.91
C LEU A 35 -0.84 4.89 -8.65
N LEU A 36 -2.11 4.63 -8.33
CA LEU A 36 -2.50 3.72 -7.25
C LEU A 36 -1.98 2.31 -7.51
N TRP A 37 -2.16 1.79 -8.73
CA TRP A 37 -1.62 0.49 -9.13
C TRP A 37 -0.10 0.45 -8.97
N PHE A 38 0.60 1.50 -9.38
CA PHE A 38 2.05 1.62 -9.25
C PHE A 38 2.49 1.60 -7.78
N ILE A 39 1.85 2.39 -6.91
CA ILE A 39 2.13 2.37 -5.47
C ILE A 39 1.84 0.98 -4.89
N CYS A 40 0.70 0.38 -5.21
CA CYS A 40 0.33 -0.94 -4.70
C CYS A 40 1.28 -2.03 -5.17
N TYR A 41 1.72 -1.99 -6.43
CA TYR A 41 2.67 -2.95 -6.97
C TYR A 41 4.08 -2.80 -6.38
N ASN A 42 4.56 -1.57 -6.20
CA ASN A 42 5.85 -1.32 -5.55
C ASN A 42 5.80 -1.65 -4.06
N GLY A 43 4.72 -1.27 -3.38
CA GLY A 43 4.49 -1.54 -1.96
C GLY A 43 4.29 -3.03 -1.68
N SER A 44 3.54 -3.74 -2.53
CA SER A 44 3.37 -5.19 -2.40
C SER A 44 4.69 -5.90 -2.61
N ARG A 45 5.50 -5.48 -3.59
CA ARG A 45 6.83 -6.06 -3.82
C ARG A 45 7.77 -5.88 -2.63
N PHE A 46 7.79 -4.68 -2.04
CA PHE A 46 8.55 -4.42 -0.82
C PHE A 46 8.04 -5.25 0.37
N ALA A 47 6.72 -5.37 0.53
CA ALA A 47 6.13 -6.19 1.58
C ALA A 47 6.46 -7.68 1.36
N THR A 48 6.37 -8.20 0.14
CA THR A 48 6.69 -9.60 -0.16
C THR A 48 8.15 -9.93 0.12
N ASP A 49 9.08 -9.02 -0.20
CA ASP A 49 10.50 -9.22 0.09
C ASP A 49 10.73 -9.29 1.62
N LEU A 50 10.10 -8.39 2.39
CA LEU A 50 10.15 -8.44 3.86
C LEU A 50 9.48 -9.69 4.45
N TYR A 51 8.35 -10.13 3.89
CA TYR A 51 7.65 -11.33 4.35
C TYR A 51 8.47 -12.59 4.05
N ASP A 52 9.14 -12.68 2.90
CA ASP A 52 10.03 -13.79 2.56
C ASP A 52 11.24 -13.83 3.50
N ASP A 53 11.90 -12.69 3.74
CA ASP A 53 13.01 -12.60 4.70
C ASP A 53 12.59 -12.93 6.13
N HIS A 54 11.40 -12.50 6.56
CA HIS A 54 10.90 -12.81 7.90
C HIS A 54 10.48 -14.28 8.03
N LEU A 55 9.92 -14.90 6.97
CA LEU A 55 9.63 -16.33 6.95
C LEU A 55 10.90 -17.17 6.89
N LYS A 56 11.86 -16.82 6.04
CA LYS A 56 13.17 -17.48 5.97
C LYS A 56 13.93 -17.38 7.28
N SER A 57 13.99 -16.20 7.90
CA SER A 57 14.64 -16.04 9.19
C SER A 57 13.94 -16.83 10.30
N LYS A 58 12.60 -16.90 10.31
CA LYS A 58 11.85 -17.78 11.22
C LYS A 58 12.12 -19.26 10.98
N LEU A 59 12.22 -19.69 9.71
CA LEU A 59 12.54 -21.07 9.35
C LEU A 59 13.96 -21.45 9.75
N VAL A 60 14.96 -20.61 9.42
CA VAL A 60 16.37 -20.80 9.77
C VAL A 60 16.57 -20.76 11.29
N PHE A 61 15.90 -19.85 11.99
CA PHE A 61 15.89 -19.83 13.46
C PHE A 61 15.29 -21.12 14.00
N SER A 62 14.11 -21.55 13.52
CA SER A 62 13.46 -22.79 13.96
C SER A 62 14.28 -24.05 13.66
N SER A 63 15.05 -24.10 12.58
CA SER A 63 15.98 -25.20 12.30
C SER A 63 17.26 -25.13 13.13
N SER A 64 17.59 -23.96 13.70
CA SER A 64 18.77 -23.75 14.55
C SER A 64 18.50 -23.99 16.03
N PHE A 65 17.24 -24.05 16.49
CA PHE A 65 16.91 -24.62 17.80
C PHE A 65 17.03 -26.13 17.72
N PRO A 66 17.93 -26.77 18.47
CA PRO A 66 17.93 -28.22 18.55
C PRO A 66 16.58 -28.61 19.14
N THR A 67 15.82 -29.43 18.43
CA THR A 67 14.70 -30.16 19.02
C THR A 67 15.31 -31.08 20.07
N GLY A 68 15.48 -30.57 21.29
CA GLY A 68 15.92 -31.28 22.47
C GLY A 68 14.83 -32.26 22.88
N GLY A 69 14.71 -33.33 22.10
CA GLY A 69 13.72 -34.38 22.26
C GLY A 69 14.41 -35.71 22.48
N ASN A 70 14.49 -36.09 23.75
CA ASN A 70 14.63 -37.46 24.25
C ASN A 70 16.04 -38.09 24.21
N THR A 71 16.79 -37.89 25.30
CA THR A 71 17.67 -38.91 25.88
C THR A 71 16.83 -40.14 26.20
N ARG A 72 16.78 -41.09 25.26
CA ARG A 72 16.34 -42.46 25.54
C ARG A 72 17.47 -43.19 26.26
N MET A 73 17.12 -43.67 27.47
CA MET A 73 17.60 -44.85 28.22
C MET A 73 19.05 -45.27 28.06
#